data_AF-A0A1G8BHS6-F1
#
_entry.id   AF-A0A1G8BHS6-F1
#
_cell.length_a   1.000
_cell.length_b   1.000
_cell.length_c   1.000
_cell.angle_alpha   90.00
_cell.angle_beta   90.00
_cell.angle_gamma   90.00
#
_symmetry.space_group_name_H-M   'P 1'
#
loop_
_entity.id
_entity.type
_entity.pdbx_description
1 polymer ?
#
loop_
_entity_poly.entity_id
_entity_poly.type
_entity_poly.pdbx_seq_one_letter_code
_entity_poly.pdbx_strand_id
1 'polypeptide(L)'
;MGILKISDAMHENLRLSSSALSRSINAQAEHWLRLGMLTELYPDLNHSQICRLLIRAEEAGGLSLSRVCELADESSASRPNAAAGHAS
;
A
#
# COMPACT_ATOMS: atom_id res chain seq x y z
N MET A 1 11.41 7.37 19.21
CA MET A 1 10.57 6.44 18.42
C MET A 1 9.51 5.88 19.35
N GLY A 2 8.23 5.95 18.96
CA GLY A 2 7.14 5.34 19.74
C GLY A 2 7.18 3.83 19.59
N ILE A 3 7.15 3.09 20.70
CA ILE A 3 7.14 1.63 20.70
C ILE A 3 5.68 1.18 20.59
N LEU A 4 5.31 0.53 19.49
CA LEU A 4 4.01 -0.11 19.34
C LEU A 4 4.06 -1.49 20.01
N LYS A 5 3.19 -1.71 21.00
CA LYS A 5 3.02 -3.03 21.62
C LYS A 5 2.07 -3.87 20.78
N ILE A 6 2.47 -5.09 20.47
CA ILE A 6 1.65 -6.11 19.79
C ILE A 6 1.66 -7.40 20.63
N SER A 7 0.71 -8.30 20.39
CA SER A 7 0.67 -9.59 21.10
C SER A 7 1.83 -10.51 20.67
N ASP A 8 2.24 -11.41 21.55
CA ASP A 8 3.31 -12.40 21.27
C ASP A 8 2.98 -13.24 20.03
N ALA A 9 1.73 -13.68 19.90
CA ALA A 9 1.26 -14.41 18.72
C ALA A 9 1.45 -13.61 17.41
N MET A 10 1.20 -12.30 17.44
CA MET A 10 1.41 -11.44 16.26
C MET A 10 2.90 -11.23 15.98
N HIS A 11 3.72 -11.10 17.02
CA HIS A 11 5.17 -11.01 16.88
C HIS A 11 5.76 -12.27 16.22
N GLU A 12 5.30 -13.46 16.60
CA GLU A 12 5.71 -14.72 15.95
C GLU A 12 5.27 -14.78 14.48
N ASN A 13 4.05 -14.34 14.15
CA ASN A 13 3.57 -14.25 12.77
C ASN A 13 4.41 -13.27 11.92
N LEU A 14 4.84 -12.15 12.49
CA LEU A 14 5.77 -11.21 11.86
C LEU A 14 7.14 -11.85 11.65
N ARG A 15 7.67 -12.60 12.62
CA ARG A 15 8.96 -13.30 12.48
C ARG A 15 8.93 -14.34 11.36
N LEU A 16 7.88 -15.16 11.31
CA LEU A 16 7.67 -16.13 10.24
C LEU A 16 7.60 -15.45 8.87
N SER A 17 6.72 -14.45 8.75
CA SER A 17 6.44 -13.77 7.48
C SER A 17 7.64 -12.97 6.97
N SER A 18 8.35 -12.29 7.87
CA SER A 18 9.57 -11.54 7.53
C SER A 18 10.67 -12.46 7.00
N SER A 19 10.88 -13.63 7.62
CA SER A 19 11.81 -14.65 7.12
C SER A 19 11.39 -15.19 5.76
N ALA A 20 10.10 -15.49 5.56
CA ALA A 20 9.60 -16.04 4.29
C ALA A 20 9.66 -15.02 3.13
N LEU A 21 9.42 -13.74 3.43
CA LEU A 21 9.37 -12.66 2.44
C LEU A 21 10.69 -11.88 2.33
N SER A 22 11.75 -12.37 2.98
CA SER A 22 13.10 -11.77 2.96
C SER A 22 13.12 -10.29 3.37
N ARG A 23 12.44 -9.94 4.47
CA ARG A 23 12.43 -8.60 5.07
C ARG A 23 12.89 -8.64 6.52
N SER A 24 13.31 -7.50 7.07
CA SER A 24 13.42 -7.38 8.53
C SER A 24 12.04 -7.41 9.18
N ILE A 25 11.96 -7.71 10.49
CA ILE A 25 10.69 -7.71 11.23
C ILE A 25 10.02 -6.32 11.16
N ASN A 26 10.80 -5.26 11.33
CA ASN A 26 10.28 -3.89 11.23
C ASN A 26 9.78 -3.56 9.83
N ALA A 27 10.54 -3.92 8.78
CA ALA A 27 10.12 -3.69 7.40
C ALA A 27 8.85 -4.48 7.05
N GLN A 28 8.69 -5.69 7.59
CA GLN A 28 7.47 -6.49 7.42
C GLN A 28 6.28 -5.86 8.15
N ALA A 29 6.49 -5.35 9.37
CA ALA A 29 5.47 -4.64 10.13
C ALA A 29 5.03 -3.35 9.43
N GLU A 30 5.99 -2.52 9.00
CA GLU A 30 5.73 -1.31 8.22
C GLU A 30 4.97 -1.61 6.92
N HIS A 31 5.32 -2.70 6.23
CA HIS A 31 4.62 -3.11 5.03
C HIS A 31 3.16 -3.46 5.32
N TRP A 32 2.86 -4.26 6.35
CA TRP A 32 1.49 -4.59 6.73
C TRP A 32 0.68 -3.38 7.17
N LEU A 33 1.27 -2.49 7.98
CA LEU A 33 0.61 -1.25 8.40
C LEU A 33 0.27 -0.37 7.20
N ARG A 34 1.24 -0.16 6.30
CA ARG A 34 1.02 0.63 5.08
C ARG A 34 -0.03 -0.01 4.18
N LEU A 35 0.03 -1.32 3.97
CA LEU A 35 -0.94 -2.05 3.17
C LEU A 35 -2.35 -1.91 3.75
N GLY A 36 -2.52 -2.11 5.07
CA GLY A 36 -3.80 -1.96 5.74
C GLY A 36 -4.39 -0.55 5.63
N MET A 37 -3.55 0.48 5.77
CA MET A 37 -3.98 1.87 5.55
C MET A 37 -4.44 2.10 4.11
N LEU A 38 -3.71 1.59 3.13
CA LEU A 38 -4.07 1.76 1.72
C LEU A 38 -5.35 1.01 1.35
N THR A 39 -5.59 -0.17 1.91
CA THR A 39 -6.85 -0.90 1.69
C THR A 39 -8.05 -0.19 2.32
N GLU A 40 -7.85 0.51 3.43
CA GLU A 40 -8.92 1.31 4.07
C GLU A 40 -9.22 2.58 3.26
N LEU A 41 -8.18 3.26 2.77
CA LEU A 41 -8.32 4.51 2.01
C LEU A 41 -8.80 4.29 0.56
N TYR A 42 -8.43 3.17 -0.04
CA TYR A 42 -8.70 2.86 -1.43
C TYR A 42 -9.34 1.47 -1.57
N PRO A 43 -10.59 1.29 -1.10
CA PRO A 43 -11.26 -0.02 -1.06
C PRO A 43 -11.46 -0.65 -2.45
N ASP A 44 -11.48 0.15 -3.51
CA ASP A 44 -11.63 -0.32 -4.89
C ASP A 44 -10.32 -0.83 -5.52
N LEU A 45 -9.17 -0.61 -4.86
CA LEU A 45 -7.88 -1.11 -5.32
C LEU A 45 -7.63 -2.52 -4.82
N ASN A 46 -7.32 -3.43 -5.73
CA ASN A 46 -6.88 -4.77 -5.37
C ASN A 46 -5.41 -4.78 -4.96
N HIS A 47 -5.00 -5.88 -4.32
CA HIS A 47 -3.63 -6.08 -3.83
C HIS A 47 -2.56 -5.83 -4.91
N SER A 48 -2.77 -6.31 -6.14
CA SER A 48 -1.79 -6.11 -7.23
C SER A 48 -1.64 -4.63 -7.60
N GLN A 49 -2.72 -3.86 -7.61
CA GLN A 49 -2.68 -2.42 -7.86
C GLN A 49 -1.94 -1.69 -6.74
N ILE A 50 -2.20 -2.05 -5.48
CA ILE A 50 -1.50 -1.48 -4.33
C ILE A 50 0.01 -1.77 -4.41
N CYS A 51 0.41 -3.02 -4.74
CA CYS A 51 1.83 -3.34 -4.92
C CYS A 51 2.50 -2.47 -5.99
N ARG A 52 1.84 -2.24 -7.12
CA ARG A 52 2.39 -1.38 -8.19
C ARG A 52 2.52 0.07 -7.73
N LEU A 53 1.55 0.58 -6.96
CA LEU A 53 1.63 1.93 -6.38
C LEU A 53 2.82 2.07 -5.43
N LEU A 54 3.04 1.07 -4.57
CA LEU A 54 4.19 1.06 -3.66
C LEU A 54 5.52 1.07 -4.41
N ILE A 55 5.66 0.29 -5.48
CA ILE A 55 6.87 0.29 -6.33
C ILE A 55 7.09 1.66 -6.96
N ARG A 56 6.05 2.25 -7.57
CA ARG A 56 6.13 3.58 -8.18
C ARG A 56 6.49 4.67 -7.18
N ALA A 57 5.98 4.58 -5.94
CA ALA A 57 6.33 5.53 -4.89
C ALA A 57 7.81 5.44 -4.52
N GLU A 58 8.35 4.23 -4.39
CA GLU A 58 9.77 4.02 -4.11
C GLU A 58 10.66 4.53 -5.26
N GLU A 59 10.31 4.23 -6.52
CA GLU A 59 11.00 4.77 -7.70
C GLU A 59 10.96 6.30 -7.76
N ALA A 60 9.90 6.92 -7.24
CA ALA A 60 9.73 8.36 -7.15
C ALA A 60 10.46 9.01 -5.95
N GLY A 61 11.29 8.27 -5.22
CA GLY A 61 12.14 8.81 -4.16
C GLY A 61 11.71 8.49 -2.73
N GLY A 62 10.74 7.58 -2.54
CA GLY A 62 10.52 6.94 -1.24
C GLY A 62 9.08 6.56 -0.90
N LEU A 63 8.95 5.60 0.03
CA LEU A 63 7.70 5.00 0.50
C LEU A 63 6.97 5.77 1.63
N SER A 64 6.75 7.07 1.47
CA SER A 64 5.88 7.83 2.38
C SER A 64 4.40 7.59 2.05
N LEU A 65 3.53 7.57 3.08
CA LEU A 65 2.09 7.36 2.85
C LEU A 65 1.49 8.46 1.97
N SER A 66 1.86 9.72 2.20
CA SER A 66 1.39 10.85 1.39
C SER A 66 1.73 10.67 -0.09
N ARG A 67 2.95 10.20 -0.40
CA ARG A 67 3.38 9.97 -1.77
C ARG A 67 2.59 8.87 -2.46
N VAL A 68 2.33 7.77 -1.75
CA VAL A 68 1.54 6.66 -2.32
C VAL A 68 0.10 7.12 -2.60
N CYS A 69 -0.50 7.91 -1.71
CA CYS A 69 -1.83 8.47 -1.91
C CYS A 69 -1.91 9.41 -3.12
N GLU A 70 -0.96 10.34 -3.27
CA GLU A 70 -0.87 11.22 -4.44
C GLU A 70 -0.89 10.42 -5.76
N LEU A 71 -0.07 9.37 -5.85
CA LEU A 71 -0.01 8.51 -7.05
C LEU A 71 -1.30 7.71 -7.29
N ALA A 72 -2.01 7.33 -6.23
CA ALA A 72 -3.29 6.63 -6.32
C ALA A 72 -4.39 7.57 -6.85
N ASP A 73 -4.42 8.81 -6.38
CA ASP A 73 -5.37 9.84 -6.79
C ASP A 73 -5.13 10.26 -8.25
N GLU A 74 -3.87 10.46 -8.65
CA GLU A 74 -3.47 10.73 -10.04
C GLU A 74 -3.91 9.60 -11.00
N SER A 75 -3.73 8.35 -10.58
CA SER A 75 -4.14 7.17 -11.36
C SER A 75 -5.66 7.09 -11.55
N SER A 76 -6.44 7.62 -10.60
CA SER A 76 -7.89 7.64 -10.64
C SER A 76 -8.42 8.80 -11.51
N ALA A 77 -7.77 9.96 -11.45
CA ALA A 77 -8.12 11.15 -12.24
C ALA A 77 -7.80 10.99 -13.74
N SER A 78 -6.82 10.14 -14.10
CA SER A 78 -6.39 9.94 -15.49
C SER A 78 -7.32 9.05 -16.33
N ARG A 79 -8.41 8.48 -15.80
CA ARG A 79 -9.42 7.79 -16.65
C ARG A 79 -10.28 8.84 -17.36
N PRO A 80 -10.19 9.01 -18.69
CA PRO A 80 -11.11 9.89 -19.39
C PRO A 80 -12.53 9.33 -19.22
N ASN A 81 -13.50 10.21 -18.96
CA ASN A 81 -14.92 9.89 -18.96
C ASN A 81 -15.35 9.41 -20.36
N ALA A 82 -15.15 8.12 -20.67
CA ALA A 82 -15.54 7.49 -21.92
C ALA A 82 -17.04 7.14 -21.98
N ALA A 83 -17.90 7.94 -21.35
CA ALA A 83 -19.35 7.71 -21.27
C ALA A 83 -20.19 8.93 -21.64
N ALA A 84 -19.66 9.88 -22.42
CA ALA A 84 -20.42 10.96 -23.03
C ALA A 84 -20.35 10.88 -24.56
N GLY A 85 -21.09 9.93 -25.16
CA GLY A 85 -21.05 9.78 -26.61
C GLY A 85 -21.87 8.63 -27.19
N HIS A 86 -23.14 8.50 -26.83
CA HIS A 86 -24.14 7.88 -27.69
C HIS A 86 -25.46 8.65 -27.53
N ALA A 87 -25.48 9.85 -28.07
CA ALA A 87 -26.69 10.58 -28.41
C ALA A 87 -26.67 10.79 -29.92
N SER A 88 -27.37 9.94 -30.65
CA SER A 88 -27.91 10.16 -32.00
C SER A 88 -28.90 9.05 -32.31
#